data_AF-A0A1K1NC18-F1
#
_entry.id   AF-A0A1K1NC18-F1
#
_cell.length_a   1.000
_cell.length_b   1.000
_cell.length_c   1.000
_cell.angle_alpha   90.00
_cell.angle_beta   90.00
_cell.angle_gamma   90.00
#
_symmetry.space_group_name_H-M   'P 1'
#
loop_
_entity.id
_entity.type
_entity.pdbx_description
1 polymer ?
#
loop_
_entity_poly.entity_id
_entity_poly.type
_entity_poly.pdbx_seq_one_letter_code
_entity_poly.pdbx_strand_id
1 'polypeptide(L)'
;MTRAELKKVLVVEKIFEGHMTNKEGAAALGLTERQVIRLKQKYQNKGGARALIHGNRGRKPAHALPDEVRAKAATLYTTKYQGSNN
;
A
#
# COMPACT_ATOMS: atom_id res chain seq x y z
N MET A 1 -0.49 -2.80 8.28
CA MET A 1 0.19 -3.25 7.04
C MET A 1 -0.62 -4.36 6.41
N THR A 2 -0.65 -4.46 5.09
CA THR A 2 -1.22 -5.65 4.44
C THR A 2 -0.24 -6.82 4.53
N ARG A 3 -0.73 -8.05 4.32
CA ARG A 3 0.14 -9.25 4.24
C ARG A 3 1.25 -9.08 3.21
N ALA A 4 0.95 -8.45 2.07
CA ALA A 4 1.95 -8.18 1.03
C ALA A 4 3.02 -7.18 1.48
N GLU A 5 2.67 -6.15 2.26
CA GLU A 5 3.64 -5.21 2.83
C GLU A 5 4.52 -5.89 3.87
N LEU A 6 3.94 -6.73 4.74
CA LEU A 6 4.70 -7.52 5.72
C LEU A 6 5.68 -8.48 5.05
N LYS A 7 5.26 -9.16 3.97
CA LYS A 7 6.15 -10.04 3.18
C LYS A 7 7.37 -9.27 2.66
N LYS A 8 7.18 -8.02 2.20
CA LYS A 8 8.30 -7.18 1.73
C LYS A 8 9.27 -6.82 2.87
N VAL A 9 8.75 -6.53 4.07
CA VAL A 9 9.59 -6.26 5.24
C VAL A 9 10.47 -7.47 5.55
N LEU A 10 9.86 -8.65 5.71
CA LEU A 10 10.59 -9.88 6.05
C LEU A 10 11.65 -10.24 5.01
N VAL A 11 11.35 -10.08 3.72
CA VAL A 11 12.34 -10.31 2.66
C VAL A 11 13.48 -9.31 2.74
N VAL A 12 13.19 -8.03 2.96
CA VAL A 12 14.23 -7.00 3.09
C VAL A 12 15.11 -7.22 4.32
N GLU A 13 14.53 -7.60 5.46
CA GLU A 13 15.26 -7.95 6.69
C GLU A 13 16.21 -9.13 6.46
N LYS A 14 15.71 -10.23 5.88
CA LYS A 14 16.55 -11.40 5.54
C LYS A 14 17.71 -11.05 4.59
N ILE A 15 17.49 -10.10 3.68
CA ILE A 15 18.57 -9.62 2.80
C ILE A 15 19.60 -8.80 3.57
N PHE A 16 19.17 -7.99 4.55
CA PHE A 16 20.09 -7.23 5.40
C PHE A 16 20.90 -8.12 6.34
N GLU A 17 20.29 -9.19 6.85
CA GLU A 17 20.93 -10.19 7.71
C GLU A 17 21.88 -11.12 6.95
N GLY A 18 21.94 -11.01 5.61
CA GLY A 18 22.80 -11.85 4.77
C GLY A 18 22.25 -13.26 4.53
N HIS A 19 21.02 -13.55 4.97
CA HIS A 19 20.34 -14.82 4.77
C HIS A 19 19.68 -14.96 3.39
N MET A 20 19.68 -13.89 2.59
CA MET A 20 19.05 -13.85 1.27
C MET A 20 19.75 -12.85 0.35
N THR A 21 19.94 -13.18 -0.91
CA THR A 21 20.45 -12.26 -1.93
C THR A 21 19.33 -11.38 -2.51
N ASN A 22 19.69 -10.28 -3.19
CA ASN A 22 18.70 -9.44 -3.89
C ASN A 22 17.92 -10.23 -4.96
N LYS A 23 18.58 -11.19 -5.63
CA LYS A 23 18.00 -12.04 -6.67
C LYS A 23 16.97 -13.03 -6.09
N GLU A 24 17.30 -13.67 -4.98
CA GLU A 24 16.36 -14.56 -4.27
C GLU A 24 15.16 -13.77 -3.72
N GLY A 25 15.40 -12.58 -3.16
CA GLY A 25 14.33 -11.71 -2.71
C GLY A 25 13.42 -11.24 -3.84
N ALA A 26 13.98 -10.98 -5.02
CA ALA A 26 13.24 -10.64 -6.23
C ALA A 26 12.31 -11.79 -6.64
N ALA A 27 12.83 -13.01 -6.72
CA ALA A 27 12.04 -14.21 -7.00
C ALA A 27 10.93 -14.42 -5.94
N ALA A 28 11.25 -14.30 -4.65
CA ALA A 28 10.30 -14.49 -3.55
C ALA A 28 9.15 -13.47 -3.55
N LEU A 29 9.40 -12.25 -4.03
CA LEU A 29 8.42 -11.17 -4.10
C LEU A 29 7.72 -11.06 -5.47
N GLY A 30 8.17 -11.80 -6.49
CA GLY A 30 7.70 -11.63 -7.86
C GLY A 30 8.05 -10.24 -8.42
N LEU A 31 9.22 -9.70 -8.04
CA LEU A 31 9.70 -8.37 -8.41
C LEU A 31 11.02 -8.48 -9.16
N THR A 32 11.41 -7.39 -9.83
CA THR A 32 12.75 -7.25 -10.39
C THR A 32 13.77 -6.94 -9.29
N GLU A 33 15.04 -7.32 -9.49
CA GLU A 33 16.13 -6.98 -8.56
C GLU A 33 16.23 -5.47 -8.29
N ARG A 34 16.00 -4.64 -9.32
CA ARG A 34 15.95 -3.18 -9.19
C ARG A 34 14.88 -2.72 -8.20
N GLN A 35 13.71 -3.35 -8.20
CA GLN A 35 12.64 -3.03 -7.24
C GLN A 35 13.02 -3.46 -5.82
N VAL A 36 13.70 -4.58 -5.65
CA VAL A 36 14.23 -5.02 -4.34
C VAL A 36 15.27 -4.04 -3.82
N ILE A 37 16.21 -3.59 -4.66
CA ILE A 37 17.21 -2.57 -4.30
C ILE A 37 16.51 -1.27 -3.87
N ARG A 38 15.48 -0.82 -4.60
CA ARG A 38 14.67 0.34 -4.21
C ARG A 38 13.97 0.15 -2.87
N LEU A 39 13.43 -1.04 -2.60
CA LEU A 39 12.81 -1.36 -1.32
C LEU A 39 13.84 -1.30 -0.18
N LYS A 40 15.05 -1.83 -0.38
CA LYS A 40 16.15 -1.73 0.60
C LYS A 40 16.53 -0.28 0.90
N GLN A 41 16.75 0.52 -0.14
CA GLN A 41 17.06 1.94 0.03
C GLN A 41 15.94 2.69 0.76
N LYS A 42 14.68 2.39 0.43
CA LYS A 42 13.52 2.98 1.11
C LYS A 42 13.47 2.56 2.59
N TYR A 43 13.74 1.29 2.88
CA TYR A 43 13.78 0.74 4.24
C TYR A 43 14.86 1.42 5.09
N GLN A 44 16.09 1.54 4.56
CA GLN A 44 17.20 2.20 5.26
C GLN A 44 16.94 3.70 5.50
N ASN A 45 16.49 4.41 4.46
CA ASN A 45 16.51 5.88 4.48
C ASN A 45 15.21 6.50 5.03
N LYS A 46 14.11 5.74 5.16
CA LYS A 46 12.78 6.30 5.49
C LYS A 46 12.10 5.64 6.69
N GLY A 47 12.84 4.99 7.58
CA GLY A 47 12.32 4.51 8.87
C GLY A 47 11.91 3.03 8.90
N GLY A 48 12.68 2.15 8.25
CA GLY A 48 12.55 0.70 8.37
C GLY A 48 11.23 0.15 7.84
N ALA A 49 10.60 -0.76 8.58
CA ALA A 49 9.36 -1.42 8.15
C ALA A 49 8.24 -0.44 7.81
N ARG A 50 8.11 0.67 8.56
CA ARG A 50 7.09 1.70 8.31
C ARG A 50 7.24 2.34 6.93
N ALA A 51 8.46 2.43 6.41
CA ALA A 51 8.74 2.97 5.08
C ALA A 51 8.08 2.15 3.95
N LEU A 52 7.80 0.87 4.18
CA LEU A 52 7.21 -0.01 3.16
C LEU A 52 5.67 0.02 3.15
N ILE A 53 5.05 0.75 4.08
CA ILE A 53 3.62 1.04 4.04
C ILE A 53 3.29 1.89 2.80
N HIS A 54 2.13 1.63 2.20
CA HIS A 54 1.63 2.44 1.10
C HIS A 54 1.52 3.94 1.51
N GLY A 55 2.19 4.82 0.76
CA GLY A 55 2.29 6.25 1.10
C GLY A 55 0.96 7.00 1.10
N ASN A 56 -0.02 6.55 0.29
CA ASN A 56 -1.36 7.15 0.28
C ASN A 56 -2.32 6.50 1.29
N ARG A 57 -1.87 5.56 2.13
CA ARG A 57 -2.76 4.94 3.12
C ARG A 57 -3.25 6.01 4.09
N GLY A 58 -4.57 6.11 4.23
CA GLY A 58 -5.22 7.09 5.10
C GLY A 58 -5.22 8.53 4.57
N ARG A 59 -4.66 8.78 3.38
CA ARG A 59 -4.64 10.12 2.79
C ARG A 59 -5.92 10.36 1.98
N LYS A 60 -6.64 11.43 2.29
CA LYS A 60 -7.74 11.93 1.45
C LYS A 60 -7.16 12.55 0.17
N PRO A 61 -7.58 12.12 -1.04
CA PRO A 61 -7.17 12.75 -2.29
C PRO A 61 -7.51 14.25 -2.32
N ALA A 62 -6.70 15.06 -3.01
CA ALA A 62 -6.94 16.51 -3.11
C ALA A 62 -8.28 16.85 -3.80
N HIS A 63 -8.71 16.00 -4.73
CA HIS A 63 -9.96 16.15 -5.47
C HIS A 63 -11.11 15.31 -4.88
N ALA A 64 -10.95 14.82 -3.64
CA ALA A 64 -12.03 14.09 -2.99
C ALA A 64 -13.18 15.03 -2.65
N LEU A 65 -14.42 14.58 -2.89
CA LEU A 65 -15.61 15.33 -2.51
C LEU A 65 -15.61 15.65 -1.00
N PRO A 66 -16.21 16.78 -0.59
CA PRO A 66 -16.50 17.05 0.82
C PRO A 66 -17.34 15.92 1.42
N ASP A 67 -17.13 15.67 2.71
CA ASP A 67 -17.78 14.56 3.40
C ASP A 67 -19.30 14.74 3.44
N GLU A 68 -19.75 15.99 3.54
CA GLU A 68 -21.15 16.40 3.45
C GLU A 68 -21.79 16.02 2.11
N VAL A 69 -21.10 16.29 0.99
CA VAL A 69 -21.61 15.97 -0.36
C VAL A 69 -21.75 14.46 -0.52
N ARG A 70 -20.76 13.70 -0.04
CA ARG A 70 -20.78 12.24 -0.06
C ARG A 70 -21.91 11.68 0.82
N ALA A 71 -22.10 12.20 2.02
CA ALA A 71 -23.18 11.79 2.91
C ALA A 71 -24.56 12.08 2.28
N LYS A 72 -24.73 13.28 1.72
CA LYS A 72 -25.96 13.68 1.03
C LYS A 72 -26.28 12.78 -0.16
N ALA A 73 -25.28 12.45 -0.97
CA ALA A 73 -25.44 11.53 -2.09
C ALA A 73 -25.89 10.13 -1.63
N ALA A 74 -25.26 9.59 -0.58
CA ALA A 74 -25.64 8.29 -0.01
C ALA A 74 -27.08 8.28 0.52
N THR A 75 -27.50 9.31 1.25
CA THR A 75 -28.88 9.45 1.74
C THR A 75 -29.89 9.52 0.59
N LEU A 76 -29.61 10.33 -0.44
CA LEU A 76 -30.51 10.44 -1.59
C LEU A 76 -30.67 9.12 -2.33
N TYR A 77 -29.59 8.34 -2.46
CA TYR A 77 -29.63 7.02 -3.09
C TYR A 77 -30.53 6.05 -2.31
N THR A 78 -30.44 6.02 -0.98
CA THR A 78 -31.21 5.08 -0.16
C THR A 78 -32.65 5.51 0.08
N THR A 79 -32.95 6.81 0.02
CA THR A 79 -34.29 7.34 0.35
C THR A 79 -35.12 7.68 -0.88
N LYS A 80 -34.59 8.51 -1.78
CA LYS A 80 -35.33 9.08 -2.90
C LYS A 80 -35.21 8.25 -4.17
N TYR A 81 -34.03 7.68 -4.42
CA TYR A 81 -33.71 6.97 -5.66
C TYR A 81 -33.53 5.46 -5.44
N GLN A 82 -34.14 4.91 -4.39
CA GLN A 82 -34.08 3.49 -4.11
C GLN A 82 -34.73 2.72 -5.27
N GLY A 83 -34.01 1.75 -5.84
CA GLY A 83 -34.51 0.91 -6.94
C GLY A 83 -34.44 1.55 -8.34
N SER A 84 -33.89 2.77 -8.48
CA SER A 84 -33.74 3.43 -9.78
C SER A 84 -32.70 2.76 -10.71
N ASN A 85 -31.97 1.75 -10.24
CA ASN A 85 -30.97 0.98 -11.01
C ASN A 85 -31.42 -0.46 -11.29
N ASN A 86 -32.73 -0.73 -11.29
CA ASN A 86 -33.31 -2.01 -11.72
C ASN A 86 -33.61 -2.03 -13.22
#